data_AF-A0A8T0C3G1-F1
#
_entry.id   AF-A0A8T0C3G1-F1
#
_cell.length_a   1.000
_cell.length_b   1.000
_cell.length_c   1.000
_cell.angle_alpha   90.00
_cell.angle_beta   90.00
_cell.angle_gamma   90.00
#
_symmetry.space_group_name_H-M   'P 1'
#
loop_
_entity.id
_entity.type
_entity.pdbx_description
1 polymer ?
#
loop_
_entity_poly.entity_id
_entity_poly.type
_entity_poly.pdbx_seq_one_letter_code
_entity_poly.pdbx_strand_id
1 'polypeptide(L)' 'MLDMLRNGELSLAPFVLVVQTVLFVIVNLTIAHKYHYSKKVALFASMIPFVNFYITLVYIAIVILNSRKELTK' A
#
# COMPACT_ATOMS: atom_id res chain seq x y z
N MET A 1 -15.86 3.59 20.20
CA MET A 1 -15.33 3.23 18.87
C MET A 1 -15.81 4.22 17.80
N LEU A 2 -17.11 4.53 17.72
CA LEU A 2 -17.63 5.61 16.85
C LEU A 2 -17.07 7.00 17.24
N ASP A 3 -16.92 7.28 18.53
CA ASP A 3 -16.34 8.54 19.02
C ASP A 3 -14.86 8.71 18.69
N MET A 4 -14.09 7.61 18.63
CA MET A 4 -12.68 7.63 18.22
C MET A 4 -12.53 7.87 16.71
N LEU A 5 -13.50 7.43 15.91
CA LEU A 5 -13.58 7.76 14.48
C LEU A 5 -13.93 9.24 14.28
N ARG A 6 -14.80 9.78 15.14
CA ARG A 6 -15.29 11.16 15.09
C ARG A 6 -14.25 12.18 15.58
N ASN A 7 -13.39 11.78 16.51
CA ASN A 7 -12.31 12.59 17.07
C ASN A 7 -10.99 12.47 16.27
N GLY A 8 -10.93 11.64 15.22
CA GLY A 8 -9.74 11.44 14.39
C GLY A 8 -8.64 10.58 15.04
N GLU A 9 -8.89 10.01 16.21
CA GLU A 9 -7.94 9.13 16.94
C GLU A 9 -7.82 7.74 16.30
N LEU A 10 -8.84 7.31 15.55
CA LEU A 10 -8.80 6.06 14.81
C LEU A 10 -8.18 6.30 13.43
N SER A 11 -6.93 5.90 13.26
CA SER A 11 -6.26 5.95 11.96
C SER A 11 -7.01 5.09 10.95
N LEU A 12 -7.53 5.72 9.88
CA LEU A 12 -8.17 5.03 8.77
C LEU A 12 -7.17 4.31 7.86
N ALA A 13 -5.88 4.62 7.98
CA ALA A 13 -4.81 4.06 7.16
C ALA A 13 -4.80 2.51 7.13
N PRO A 14 -4.82 1.78 8.26
CA PRO A 14 -4.91 0.31 8.25
C PRO A 14 -6.16 -0.21 7.54
N PHE A 15 -7.31 0.45 7.71
CA PHE A 15 -8.55 0.04 7.06
C PHE A 15 -8.48 0.21 5.54
N VAL A 16 -8.01 1.38 5.08
CA VAL A 16 -7.81 1.65 3.65
C VAL A 16 -6.82 0.66 3.04
N LEU A 17 -5.75 0.33 3.76
CA LEU A 17 -4.72 -0.60 3.30
C LEU A 17 -5.28 -2.02 3.13
N VAL A 18 -6.12 -2.49 4.07
CA VAL A 18 -6.82 -3.79 3.94
C VAL A 18 -7.76 -3.79 2.74
N VAL A 19 -8.61 -2.77 2.60
CA VAL A 19 -9.55 -2.66 1.47
C VAL A 19 -8.81 -2.63 0.14
N GLN A 20 -7.72 -1.87 0.05
CA GLN A 20 -6.90 -1.78 -1.15
C GLN A 20 -6.22 -3.12 -1.50
N THR A 21 -5.77 -3.87 -0.49
CA THR A 21 -5.22 -5.22 -0.67
C THR A 21 -6.25 -6.17 -1.28
N VAL A 22 -7.45 -6.18 -0.71
CA VAL A 22 -8.55 -7.02 -1.21
C VAL A 22 -8.90 -6.67 -2.65
N LEU A 23 -9.00 -5.38 -2.98
CA LEU A 23 -9.29 -4.93 -4.34
C LEU A 23 -8.22 -5.38 -5.35
N PHE A 24 -6.93 -5.21 -5.03
CA PHE A 24 -5.87 -5.63 -5.94
C PHE A 24 -5.86 -7.14 -6.20
N VAL A 25 -6.09 -7.94 -5.16
CA VAL A 25 -6.20 -9.40 -5.31
C VAL A 25 -7.40 -9.77 -6.18
N ILE A 26 -8.57 -9.19 -5.91
CA ILE A 26 -9.79 -9.46 -6.70
C ILE A 26 -9.56 -9.12 -8.17
N VAL A 27 -9.09 -7.91 -8.47
CA VAL A 27 -8.87 -7.46 -9.86
C VAL A 27 -7.89 -8.39 -10.59
N ASN A 28 -6.75 -8.72 -9.97
CA ASN A 28 -5.75 -9.58 -10.60
C ASN A 28 -6.26 -11.01 -10.82
N LEU A 29 -6.99 -11.57 -9.85
CA LEU A 29 -7.60 -12.90 -10.00
C LEU A 29 -8.70 -12.91 -11.07
N THR A 30 -9.52 -11.87 -11.15
CA THR A 30 -10.55 -11.71 -12.20
C THR A 30 -9.92 -11.64 -13.57
N ILE A 31 -8.84 -10.86 -13.74
CA ILE A 31 -8.08 -10.79 -15.00
C ILE A 31 -7.50 -12.16 -15.34
N ALA A 32 -6.88 -12.84 -14.37
CA ALA A 32 -6.29 -14.16 -14.61
C ALA A 32 -7.33 -15.21 -15.01
N HIS A 33 -8.51 -15.16 -14.41
CA HIS A 33 -9.63 -16.01 -14.79
C HIS A 33 -10.13 -15.70 -16.21
N LYS A 34 -10.30 -14.41 -16.54
CA LYS A 34 -10.81 -13.96 -17.84
C LYS A 34 -9.87 -14.30 -19.01
N TYR A 35 -8.56 -14.21 -18.79
CA TYR A 35 -7.55 -14.42 -19.83
C TYR A 35 -6.82 -15.77 -19.72
N HIS A 36 -7.34 -16.71 -18.92
CA HIS A 36 -6.75 -18.04 -18.68
C HIS A 36 -5.28 -18.02 -18.23
N TYR A 37 -4.85 -16.97 -17.52
CA TYR A 37 -3.52 -16.91 -16.92
C TYR A 37 -3.42 -17.71 -15.62
N SER A 38 -2.18 -18.03 -15.23
CA SER A 38 -1.91 -18.73 -13.98
C SER A 38 -2.32 -17.87 -12.77
N LYS A 39 -3.23 -18.41 -11.95
CA LYS A 39 -3.68 -17.77 -10.69
C LYS A 39 -2.51 -17.48 -9.74
N LYS A 40 -1.46 -18.32 -9.76
CA LYS A 40 -0.25 -18.10 -8.96
C LYS A 40 0.46 -16.81 -9.38
N VAL A 41 0.62 -16.60 -10.68
CA VAL A 41 1.27 -15.39 -11.23
C VAL A 41 0.45 -14.15 -10.88
N ALA A 42 -0.88 -14.25 -10.92
CA ALA A 42 -1.77 -13.15 -10.55
C ALA A 42 -1.67 -12.75 -9.06
N LEU A 43 -1.48 -13.73 -8.17
CA LEU A 43 -1.24 -13.45 -6.75
C LEU A 43 0.10 -12.72 -6.56
N PHE A 44 1.18 -13.15 -7.22
CA PHE A 44 2.45 -12.43 -7.17
C PHE A 44 2.34 -11.02 -7.77
N ALA A 45 1.62 -10.88 -8.89
CA ALA A 45 1.38 -9.58 -9.52
C ALA A 45 0.59 -8.63 -8.60
N SER A 46 -0.37 -9.13 -7.81
CA SER A 46 -1.10 -8.32 -6.84
C SER A 46 -0.24 -7.76 -5.70
N MET A 47 0.99 -8.28 -5.50
CA MET A 47 1.94 -7.75 -4.51
C MET A 47 2.76 -6.56 -5.04
N ILE A 48 2.84 -6.34 -6.35
CA ILE A 48 3.66 -5.28 -6.96
C ILE A 48 3.34 -3.88 -6.41
N PRO A 49 2.07 -3.47 -6.24
CA PRO A 49 1.74 -2.16 -5.68
C PRO A 49 2.29 -1.95 -4.27
N PHE A 50 2.36 -3.00 -3.44
CA PHE A 50 2.90 -2.92 -2.08
C PHE A 50 4.41 -2.71 -2.07
N VAL A 51 5.12 -3.41 -2.95
CA VAL A 51 6.57 -3.22 -3.13
C VAL A 51 6.87 -1.81 -3.60
N ASN A 52 6.11 -1.30 -4.58
CA ASN A 52 6.25 0.07 -5.05
C ASN A 52 5.99 1.08 -3.93
N PHE A 53 4.91 0.90 -3.17
CA PHE A 53 4.60 1.77 -2.03
C PHE A 53 5.72 1.77 -0.99
N TYR A 54 6.26 0.61 -0.64
CA TYR A 54 7.38 0.50 0.29
C TYR A 54 8.63 1.24 -0.21
N ILE A 55 9.01 1.05 -1.48
CA ILE A 55 10.16 1.74 -2.08
C ILE A 55 9.95 3.26 -2.04
N THR A 56 8.75 3.74 -2.37
CA THR A 56 8.42 5.17 -2.29
C THR A 56 8.57 5.70 -0.87
N LEU A 57 8.08 4.98 0.15
CA LEU A 57 8.24 5.38 1.55
C LEU A 57 9.71 5.46 1.96
N VAL A 58 10.52 4.46 1.59
CA VAL A 58 11.97 4.45 1.86
C VAL A 58 12.65 5.65 1.21
N TYR A 59 12.32 5.94 -0.05
CA TYR A 59 12.88 7.07 -0.78
C TYR A 59 12.54 8.41 -0.09
N ILE A 60 11.27 8.62 0.27
CA ILE A 60 10.83 9.81 1.00
C ILE A 60 11.54 9.92 2.35
N ALA A 61 11.67 8.82 3.09
CA ALA A 61 12.36 8.82 4.38
C ALA A 61 13.83 9.23 4.23
N ILE A 62 14.55 8.71 3.22
CA ILE A 62 15.94 9.09 2.93
C ILE A 62 16.03 10.59 2.63
N VAL A 63 15.15 11.13 1.78
CA VAL A 63 15.12 12.56 1.45
C VAL A 63 14.88 13.42 2.69
N ILE A 64 13.91 13.06 3.54
CA ILE A 64 13.63 13.79 4.78
C ILE A 64 14.82 13.76 5.73
N LEU A 65 15.45 12.61 5.91
CA LEU A 65 16.61 12.45 6.80
C LEU A 65 17.81 13.26 6.31
N ASN A 66 18.09 13.24 5.00
CA ASN A 66 19.17 14.03 4.42
C ASN A 66 18.88 15.55 4.48
N SER A 67 17.65 15.96 4.19
CA SER A 67 17.24 17.38 4.26
C SER A 67 17.35 17.93 5.69
N ARG A 68 16.97 17.15 6.72
CA ARG A 68 17.17 17.54 8.12
C ARG A 68 18.65 17.67 8.49
N LYS A 69 19.51 16.84 7.91
CA LYS A 69 20.95 16.87 8.16
C LYS A 69 21.62 18.12 7.58
N GLU A 70 21.12 18.65 6.47
CA GLU A 70 21.58 19.92 5.89
C GLU A 70 21.12 21.14 6.69
N LEU A 71 19.91 21.13 7.27
CA LEU A 71 19.39 22.20 8.13
C LEU A 71 20.11 22.35 9.49
N THR A 72 20.92 21.37 9.88
CA THR A 72 21.66 21.37 11.16
C THR A 72 23.15 21.71 10.99
N LYS A 73 23.60 21.99 9.77
CA LYS A 73 24.96 22.47 9.45
C LYS A 73 24.96 23.99 9.30
#